data_AF-X1RNY0-F1
#
_entry.id   AF-X1RNY0-F1
#
_cell.length_a   1.000
_cell.length_b   1.000
_cell.length_c   1.000
_cell.angle_alpha   90.00
_cell.angle_beta   90.00
_cell.angle_gamma   90.00
#
_symmetry.space_group_name_H-M   'P 1'
#
loop_
_entity.id
_entity.type
_entity.pdbx_description
1 polymer ?
#
loop_
_entity_poly.entity_id
_entity_poly.type
_entity_poly.pdbx_seq_one_letter_code
_entity_poly.pdbx_strand_id
1 'polypeptide(L)'
;AFWTNIYNILIIHGVIELEVQRSVMEIVNFFRRIGYFIGGLFFSPDDIEHGILRSNKSHPLLPWKQFSRHDQRNQLIIRKFDPRIHFSLVCAASSCPPVEFYDAEKINKQLDISARSFLNRRGIILDREKKILYLSKIFQWYSGDFGSNWSERLIYIASFIKNEKRSYILNHLNELKIQFLPYQWNLNETLK
;
A
#
# COMPACT_ATOMS: atom_id res chain seq x y z
N ALA A 1 2.03 13.45 -3.23
CA ALA A 1 2.43 13.57 -4.65
C ALA A 1 3.91 13.31 -4.81
N PHE A 2 4.81 14.26 -4.49
CA PHE A 2 6.26 14.09 -4.66
C PHE A 2 6.79 12.73 -4.14
N TRP A 3 6.63 12.45 -2.85
CA TRP A 3 7.13 11.20 -2.24
C TRP A 3 6.49 9.93 -2.82
N THR A 4 5.20 9.97 -3.15
CA THR A 4 4.50 8.86 -3.83
C THR A 4 5.12 8.57 -5.19
N ASN A 5 5.42 9.62 -5.97
CA ASN A 5 6.07 9.48 -7.27
C ASN A 5 7.49 8.95 -7.13
N ILE A 6 8.29 9.50 -6.21
CA ILE A 6 9.66 9.04 -5.96
C ILE A 6 9.68 7.57 -5.55
N TYR A 7 8.77 7.14 -4.66
CA TYR A 7 8.63 5.74 -4.30
C TYR A 7 8.36 4.88 -5.54
N ASN A 8 7.33 5.22 -6.33
CA ASN A 8 6.95 4.44 -7.50
C ASN A 8 8.09 4.36 -8.55
N ILE A 9 8.80 5.46 -8.77
CA ILE A 9 9.96 5.52 -9.67
C ILE A 9 11.11 4.66 -9.12
N LEU A 10 11.42 4.75 -7.83
CA LEU A 10 12.46 3.93 -7.21
C LEU A 10 12.21 2.45 -7.41
N ILE A 11 10.97 1.99 -7.22
CA ILE A 11 10.61 0.58 -7.40
C ILE A 11 10.83 0.14 -8.86
N ILE A 12 10.38 0.93 -9.83
CA ILE A 12 10.56 0.62 -11.26
C ILE A 12 12.05 0.63 -11.62
N HIS A 13 12.78 1.66 -11.21
CA HIS A 13 14.21 1.79 -11.47
C HIS A 13 15.00 0.64 -10.84
N GLY A 14 14.70 0.27 -9.60
CA GLY A 14 15.36 -0.84 -8.91
C GLY A 14 15.07 -2.20 -9.54
N VAL A 15 13.86 -2.41 -10.07
CA VAL A 15 13.53 -3.63 -10.84
C VAL A 15 14.37 -3.74 -12.10
N ILE A 16 14.53 -2.63 -12.84
CA ILE A 16 15.30 -2.58 -14.07
C ILE A 16 16.79 -2.76 -13.78
N GLU A 17 17.34 -1.95 -12.87
CA GLU A 17 18.77 -1.89 -12.56
C GLU A 17 19.31 -3.19 -11.92
N LEU A 18 18.49 -3.85 -11.10
CA LEU A 18 18.85 -5.13 -10.47
C LEU A 18 18.39 -6.34 -11.30
N GLU A 19 17.93 -6.11 -12.52
CA GLU A 19 17.48 -7.12 -13.49
C GLU A 19 16.50 -8.13 -12.88
N VAL A 20 15.55 -7.65 -12.08
CA VAL A 20 14.60 -8.51 -11.36
C VAL A 20 13.72 -9.25 -12.37
N GLN A 21 13.73 -10.59 -12.32
CA GLN A 21 13.08 -11.43 -13.32
C GLN A 21 11.70 -11.90 -12.87
N ARG A 22 11.56 -12.31 -11.60
CA ARG A 22 10.31 -12.93 -11.12
C ARG A 22 9.65 -12.07 -10.07
N SER A 23 10.39 -11.62 -9.08
CA SER A 23 9.81 -10.93 -7.93
C SER A 23 10.86 -10.08 -7.25
N VAL A 24 10.48 -8.90 -6.77
CA VAL A 24 11.35 -8.06 -5.92
C VAL A 24 11.85 -8.80 -4.67
N MET A 25 11.17 -9.88 -4.27
CA MET A 25 11.57 -10.73 -3.14
C MET A 25 12.79 -11.61 -3.44
N GLU A 26 13.20 -11.76 -4.71
CA GLU A 26 14.46 -12.45 -5.05
C GLU A 26 15.70 -11.64 -4.68
N ILE A 27 15.53 -10.31 -4.53
CA ILE A 27 16.57 -9.41 -4.07
C ILE A 27 16.45 -9.25 -2.56
N VAL A 28 17.44 -9.75 -1.82
CA VAL A 28 17.53 -9.58 -0.37
C VAL A 28 17.52 -8.10 -0.01
N ASN A 29 16.59 -7.71 0.87
CA ASN A 29 16.39 -6.35 1.35
C ASN A 29 16.13 -5.31 0.24
N PHE A 30 15.48 -5.69 -0.86
CA PHE A 30 15.18 -4.81 -1.99
C PHE A 30 14.74 -3.39 -1.58
N PHE A 31 13.69 -3.28 -0.74
CA PHE A 31 13.09 -2.01 -0.31
C PHE A 31 13.98 -1.13 0.59
N ARG A 32 15.11 -1.67 1.07
CA ARG A 32 16.14 -0.92 1.83
C ARG A 32 17.41 -0.69 1.03
N ARG A 33 17.64 -1.54 0.03
CA ARG A 33 18.87 -1.59 -0.75
C ARG A 33 18.91 -0.49 -1.80
N ILE A 34 17.77 -0.20 -2.43
CA ILE A 34 17.66 0.86 -3.42
C ILE A 34 17.29 2.19 -2.76
N GLY A 35 17.66 3.30 -3.40
CA GLY A 35 17.30 4.62 -2.92
C GLY A 35 17.92 5.75 -3.74
N TYR A 36 17.47 6.97 -3.47
CA TYR A 36 18.02 8.18 -4.07
C TYR A 36 18.54 9.14 -3.01
N PHE A 37 19.55 9.92 -3.38
CA PHE A 37 19.96 11.10 -2.63
C PHE A 37 19.12 12.30 -3.05
N ILE A 38 18.38 12.88 -2.11
CA ILE A 38 17.51 14.04 -2.34
C ILE A 38 17.85 15.08 -1.27
N GLY A 39 18.31 16.26 -1.68
CA GLY A 39 18.72 17.31 -0.74
C GLY A 39 19.83 16.87 0.23
N GLY A 40 20.75 16.02 -0.23
CA GLY A 40 21.87 15.51 0.58
C GLY A 40 21.54 14.33 1.51
N LEU A 41 20.29 13.86 1.54
CA LEU A 41 19.85 12.75 2.39
C LEU A 41 19.46 11.54 1.53
N PHE A 42 19.78 10.34 2.02
CA PHE A 42 19.41 9.08 1.37
C PHE A 42 17.99 8.66 1.73
N PHE A 43 17.21 8.24 0.73
CA PHE A 43 15.84 7.74 0.90
C PHE A 43 15.66 6.42 0.16
N SER A 44 15.43 5.35 0.93
CA SER A 44 14.96 4.07 0.43
C SER A 44 13.42 4.03 0.31
N PRO A 45 12.84 3.06 -0.42
CA PRO A 45 11.40 2.80 -0.39
C PRO A 45 10.83 2.65 1.03
N ASP A 46 11.50 1.91 1.92
CA ASP A 46 11.10 1.78 3.33
C ASP A 46 11.05 3.14 4.05
N ASP A 47 12.06 3.99 3.81
CA ASP A 47 12.12 5.34 4.39
C ASP A 47 10.96 6.22 3.92
N ILE A 48 10.64 6.14 2.63
CA ILE A 48 9.56 6.94 2.05
C ILE A 48 8.20 6.43 2.51
N GLU A 49 7.93 5.13 2.44
CA GLU A 49 6.64 4.58 2.83
C GLU A 49 6.44 4.71 4.33
N HIS A 50 7.33 4.16 5.15
CA HIS A 50 7.09 4.02 6.58
C HIS A 50 7.50 5.26 7.37
N GLY A 51 8.62 5.87 6.99
CA GLY A 51 9.14 7.07 7.61
C GLY A 51 8.32 8.31 7.25
N ILE A 52 8.15 8.57 5.96
CA ILE A 52 7.51 9.80 5.48
C ILE A 52 6.00 9.66 5.35
N LEU A 53 5.52 8.74 4.50
CA LEU A 53 4.12 8.67 4.09
C LEU A 53 3.21 8.04 5.14
N ARG A 54 3.71 7.12 5.96
CA ARG A 54 2.96 6.53 7.08
C ARG A 54 3.18 7.27 8.41
N SER A 55 3.68 8.50 8.37
CA SER A 55 3.93 9.31 9.56
C SER A 55 4.85 8.65 10.59
N ASN A 56 5.98 8.11 10.13
CA ASN A 56 7.01 7.42 10.92
C ASN A 56 6.47 6.25 11.76
N LYS A 57 5.59 5.45 11.15
CA LYS A 57 5.13 4.16 11.69
C LYS A 57 6.19 3.09 11.47
N SER A 58 6.09 2.01 12.24
CA SER A 58 6.96 0.85 12.07
C SER A 58 6.64 0.07 10.79
N HIS A 59 7.68 -0.55 10.22
CA HIS A 59 7.50 -1.57 9.18
C HIS A 59 6.67 -2.74 9.75
N PRO A 60 5.75 -3.38 9.00
CA PRO A 60 4.92 -4.49 9.52
C PRO A 60 5.69 -5.64 10.18
N LEU A 61 6.90 -5.90 9.69
CA LEU A 61 7.80 -6.95 10.21
C LEU A 61 8.74 -6.49 11.33
N LEU A 62 8.74 -5.21 11.71
CA LEU A 62 9.64 -4.67 12.74
C LEU A 62 8.87 -3.91 13.82
N PRO A 63 9.30 -3.99 15.09
CA PRO A 63 8.64 -3.27 16.17
C PRO A 63 9.07 -1.80 16.29
N TRP A 64 10.14 -1.39 15.61
CA TRP A 64 10.74 -0.06 15.74
C TRP A 64 10.20 0.93 14.70
N LYS A 65 10.18 2.22 15.04
CA LYS A 65 9.90 3.30 14.08
C LYS A 65 10.97 3.33 12.99
N GLN A 66 10.57 3.74 11.78
CA GLN A 66 11.49 3.83 10.64
C GLN A 66 12.62 4.83 10.89
N PHE A 67 12.28 6.00 11.42
CA PHE A 67 13.24 7.05 11.77
C PHE A 67 13.38 7.21 13.28
N SER A 68 14.63 7.31 13.73
CA SER A 68 14.96 7.65 15.12
C SER A 68 14.59 9.09 15.46
N ARG A 69 14.60 9.47 16.75
CA ARG A 69 14.29 10.85 17.18
C ARG A 69 15.25 11.92 16.62
N HIS A 70 16.49 11.54 16.32
CA HIS A 70 17.53 12.45 15.84
C HIS A 70 17.75 12.37 14.32
N ASP A 71 16.92 11.60 13.62
CA ASP A 71 17.00 11.49 12.17
C ASP A 71 16.63 12.84 11.52
N GLN A 72 17.50 13.36 10.66
CA GLN A 72 17.29 14.63 9.96
C GLN A 72 16.07 14.59 9.04
N ARG A 73 15.66 13.40 8.58
CA ARG A 73 14.50 13.20 7.71
C ARG A 73 13.17 13.39 8.44
N ASN A 74 13.15 13.48 9.77
CA ASN A 74 11.94 13.72 10.54
C ASN A 74 11.19 15.00 10.12
N GLN A 75 11.90 16.03 9.63
CA GLN A 75 11.29 17.27 9.15
C GLN A 75 10.42 17.10 7.90
N LEU A 76 10.58 15.97 7.19
CA LEU A 76 9.87 15.67 5.93
C LEU A 76 8.63 14.79 6.14
N ILE A 77 8.40 14.32 7.38
CA ILE A 77 7.27 13.45 7.71
C ILE A 77 5.95 14.18 7.45
N ILE A 78 5.00 13.49 6.81
CA ILE A 78 3.69 14.09 6.56
C ILE A 78 2.92 14.27 7.87
N ARG A 79 2.26 15.43 8.02
CA ARG A 79 1.52 15.79 9.23
C ARG A 79 0.29 14.93 9.47
N LYS A 80 -0.41 14.54 8.39
CA LYS A 80 -1.62 13.74 8.45
C LYS A 80 -1.43 12.51 7.57
N PHE A 81 -1.45 11.35 8.22
CA PHE A 81 -1.44 10.06 7.55
C PHE A 81 -2.75 9.85 6.75
N ASP A 82 -2.61 9.33 5.53
CA ASP A 82 -3.72 8.93 4.68
C ASP A 82 -3.58 7.44 4.32
N PRO A 83 -4.46 6.54 4.81
CA PRO A 83 -4.32 5.10 4.54
C PRO A 83 -4.49 4.74 3.06
N ARG A 84 -4.99 5.66 2.21
CA ARG A 84 -5.13 5.41 0.77
C ARG A 84 -3.80 5.25 0.06
N ILE A 85 -2.67 5.68 0.65
CA ILE A 85 -1.35 5.47 0.07
C ILE A 85 -1.07 3.99 -0.24
N HIS A 86 -1.62 3.06 0.56
CA HIS A 86 -1.44 1.61 0.39
C HIS A 86 -2.02 1.10 -0.94
N PHE A 87 -2.91 1.86 -1.56
CA PHE A 87 -3.48 1.54 -2.87
C PHE A 87 -2.80 2.28 -4.01
N SER A 88 -1.82 3.13 -3.71
CA SER A 88 -1.16 4.04 -4.67
C SER A 88 0.33 3.78 -4.84
N LEU A 89 0.93 3.07 -3.88
CA LEU A 89 2.32 2.65 -3.92
C LEU A 89 2.45 1.35 -4.74
N VAL A 90 3.30 1.41 -5.77
CA VAL A 90 3.56 0.30 -6.67
C VAL A 90 4.56 -0.64 -6.00
N CYS A 91 4.19 -1.90 -5.91
CA CYS A 91 5.01 -2.97 -5.35
C CYS A 91 5.75 -3.79 -6.42
N ALA A 92 5.73 -3.32 -7.67
CA ALA A 92 6.08 -4.04 -8.90
C ALA A 92 5.33 -5.36 -9.16
N ALA A 93 4.54 -5.84 -8.20
CA ALA A 93 3.81 -7.08 -8.35
C ALA A 93 2.67 -6.97 -9.37
N SER A 94 2.30 -8.11 -9.96
CA SER A 94 1.21 -8.22 -10.93
C SER A 94 -0.14 -7.73 -10.37
N SER A 95 -0.26 -7.76 -9.05
CA SER A 95 -1.42 -7.31 -8.27
C SER A 95 -1.45 -5.78 -8.01
N CYS A 96 -0.46 -5.00 -8.47
CA CYS A 96 -0.38 -3.55 -8.22
C CYS A 96 -1.08 -2.71 -9.31
N PRO A 97 -1.81 -1.62 -8.96
CA PRO A 97 -2.55 -0.78 -9.91
C PRO A 97 -1.62 -0.16 -10.97
N PRO A 98 -2.15 0.27 -12.14
CA PRO A 98 -1.33 0.91 -13.18
C PRO A 98 -0.53 2.07 -12.58
N VAL A 99 0.71 2.22 -13.03
CA VAL A 99 1.61 3.29 -12.56
C VAL A 99 0.98 4.62 -12.95
N GLU A 100 0.55 5.39 -11.95
CA GLU A 100 0.02 6.74 -12.14
C GLU A 100 1.03 7.76 -11.59
N PHE A 101 1.21 8.85 -12.33
CA PHE A 101 1.90 10.03 -11.82
C PHE A 101 0.93 10.85 -10.98
N TYR A 102 1.33 11.19 -9.76
CA TYR A 102 0.52 11.93 -8.82
C TYR A 102 0.84 13.42 -8.87
N ASP A 103 -0.18 14.24 -9.10
CA ASP A 103 -0.10 15.70 -9.07
C ASP A 103 -0.40 16.20 -7.66
N ALA A 104 0.31 17.23 -7.19
CA ALA A 104 0.08 17.81 -5.86
C ALA A 104 -1.36 18.34 -5.72
N GLU A 105 -1.88 19.00 -6.75
CA GLU A 105 -3.21 19.60 -6.76
C GLU A 105 -4.34 18.55 -6.84
N LYS A 106 -4.07 17.39 -7.43
CA LYS A 106 -5.07 16.34 -7.65
C LYS A 106 -4.91 15.14 -6.72
N ILE A 107 -3.93 15.17 -5.81
CA ILE A 107 -3.54 14.01 -4.99
C ILE A 107 -4.73 13.35 -4.29
N ASN A 108 -5.65 14.13 -3.72
CA ASN A 108 -6.82 13.59 -3.02
C ASN A 108 -7.74 12.78 -3.94
N LYS A 109 -7.96 13.27 -5.16
CA LYS A 109 -8.78 12.60 -6.17
C LYS A 109 -8.08 11.35 -6.70
N GLN A 110 -6.77 11.45 -6.96
CA GLN A 110 -5.98 10.31 -7.45
C GLN A 110 -5.91 9.18 -6.42
N LEU A 111 -5.64 9.48 -5.14
CA LEU A 111 -5.67 8.49 -4.06
C LEU A 111 -7.05 7.81 -3.93
N ASP A 112 -8.16 8.56 -4.08
CA ASP A 112 -9.51 7.98 -4.08
C ASP A 112 -9.74 7.05 -5.29
N ILE A 113 -9.31 7.46 -6.48
CA ILE A 113 -9.38 6.65 -7.70
C ILE A 113 -8.57 5.35 -7.52
N SER A 114 -7.34 5.43 -7.01
CA SER A 114 -6.50 4.26 -6.78
C SER A 114 -7.15 3.31 -5.77
N ALA A 115 -7.67 3.82 -4.65
CA ALA A 115 -8.36 3.02 -3.63
C ALA A 115 -9.60 2.30 -4.19
N ARG A 116 -10.45 3.02 -4.92
CA ARG A 116 -11.64 2.44 -5.57
C ARG A 116 -11.26 1.42 -6.63
N SER A 117 -10.28 1.73 -7.48
CA SER A 117 -9.82 0.82 -8.53
C SER A 117 -9.29 -0.48 -7.94
N PHE A 118 -8.45 -0.40 -6.91
CA PHE A 118 -7.90 -1.56 -6.22
C PHE A 118 -9.01 -2.43 -5.61
N LEU A 119 -9.89 -1.85 -4.80
CA LEU A 119 -10.90 -2.60 -4.05
C LEU A 119 -11.99 -3.20 -4.93
N ASN A 120 -12.37 -2.52 -6.01
CA ASN A 120 -13.42 -3.05 -6.90
C ASN A 120 -12.89 -4.06 -7.93
N ARG A 121 -11.59 -4.12 -8.20
CA ARG A 121 -11.01 -5.08 -9.16
C ARG A 121 -10.51 -6.37 -8.52
N ARG A 122 -9.72 -6.25 -7.44
CA ARG A 122 -8.95 -7.40 -6.90
C ARG A 122 -8.68 -7.33 -5.40
N GLY A 123 -8.95 -6.21 -4.76
CA GLY A 123 -8.70 -6.04 -3.33
C GLY A 123 -9.62 -6.85 -2.43
N ILE A 124 -10.81 -7.24 -2.94
CA ILE A 124 -11.82 -7.99 -2.16
C ILE A 124 -12.65 -8.99 -2.99
N ILE A 125 -12.92 -10.18 -2.42
CA ILE A 125 -13.86 -11.18 -2.95
C ILE A 125 -14.88 -11.50 -1.86
N LEU A 126 -16.17 -11.44 -2.17
CA LEU A 126 -17.25 -11.72 -1.23
C LEU A 126 -17.95 -13.03 -1.62
N ASP A 127 -17.90 -14.02 -0.73
CA ASP A 127 -18.67 -15.26 -0.81
C ASP A 127 -19.86 -15.13 0.16
N ARG A 128 -21.05 -14.85 -0.39
CA ARG A 128 -22.28 -14.62 0.40
C ARG A 128 -22.82 -15.92 1.01
N GLU A 129 -22.61 -17.06 0.37
CA GLU A 129 -23.11 -18.36 0.84
C GLU A 129 -22.35 -18.80 2.09
N LYS A 130 -21.03 -18.66 2.07
CA LYS A 130 -20.17 -19.03 3.19
C LYS A 130 -20.01 -17.92 4.23
N LYS A 131 -20.55 -16.73 3.96
CA LYS A 131 -20.33 -15.49 4.72
C LYS A 131 -18.83 -15.19 4.91
N ILE A 132 -18.03 -15.37 3.86
CA ILE A 132 -16.59 -15.11 3.87
C ILE A 132 -16.28 -13.87 3.04
N LEU A 133 -15.52 -12.94 3.62
CA LEU A 133 -14.92 -11.82 2.91
C LEU A 133 -13.41 -12.05 2.79
N TYR A 134 -12.96 -12.31 1.57
CA TYR A 134 -11.55 -12.41 1.25
C TYR A 134 -10.99 -11.00 0.99
N LEU A 135 -9.94 -10.63 1.71
CA LEU A 135 -9.29 -9.32 1.64
C LEU A 135 -7.84 -9.44 1.16
N SER A 136 -7.32 -8.41 0.50
CA SER A 136 -5.87 -8.32 0.26
C SER A 136 -5.06 -8.35 1.56
N LYS A 137 -3.86 -8.95 1.52
CA LYS A 137 -2.93 -9.01 2.67
C LYS A 137 -2.48 -7.64 3.18
N ILE A 138 -2.65 -6.55 2.42
CA ILE A 138 -2.38 -5.20 2.93
C ILE A 138 -3.23 -4.90 4.18
N PHE A 139 -4.46 -5.42 4.25
CA PHE A 139 -5.34 -5.29 5.42
C PHE A 139 -4.89 -6.14 6.62
N GLN A 140 -4.00 -7.12 6.38
CA GLN A 140 -3.33 -7.90 7.41
C GLN A 140 -2.06 -7.18 7.90
N TRP A 141 -1.15 -6.85 6.98
CA TRP A 141 0.16 -6.27 7.28
C TRP A 141 0.06 -4.87 7.87
N TYR A 142 -0.86 -4.06 7.34
CA TYR A 142 -1.10 -2.68 7.77
C TYR A 142 -2.44 -2.53 8.50
N SER A 143 -2.83 -3.56 9.25
CA SER A 143 -4.13 -3.61 9.93
C SER A 143 -4.41 -2.37 10.78
N GLY A 144 -3.41 -1.86 11.51
CA GLY A 144 -3.50 -0.63 12.32
C GLY A 144 -3.56 0.68 11.52
N ASP A 145 -3.41 0.64 10.20
CA ASP A 145 -3.57 1.81 9.34
C ASP A 145 -5.01 2.02 8.88
N PHE A 146 -5.84 0.98 8.92
CA PHE A 146 -7.21 1.01 8.40
C PHE A 146 -8.31 1.04 9.48
N GLY A 147 -7.95 0.84 10.74
CA GLY A 147 -8.89 0.83 11.87
C GLY A 147 -8.39 0.00 13.05
N SER A 148 -8.91 0.30 14.23
CA SER A 148 -8.52 -0.37 15.49
C SER A 148 -9.05 -1.80 15.59
N ASN A 149 -10.20 -2.07 14.96
CA ASN A 149 -10.89 -3.35 14.95
C ASN A 149 -11.44 -3.68 13.55
N TRP A 150 -11.99 -4.88 13.38
CA TRP A 150 -12.53 -5.33 12.10
C TRP A 150 -13.71 -4.50 11.61
N SER A 151 -14.62 -4.09 12.49
CA SER A 151 -15.78 -3.29 12.11
C SER A 151 -15.35 -1.95 11.50
N GLU A 152 -14.41 -1.24 12.13
CA GLU A 152 -13.83 -0.01 11.59
C GLU A 152 -13.15 -0.22 10.23
N ARG A 153 -12.36 -1.29 10.09
CA ARG A 153 -11.68 -1.63 8.83
C ARG A 153 -12.68 -1.94 7.72
N LEU A 154 -13.73 -2.69 8.02
CA LEU A 154 -14.77 -3.03 7.06
C LEU A 154 -15.58 -1.80 6.65
N ILE A 155 -15.86 -0.87 7.57
CA ILE A 155 -16.46 0.44 7.27
C ILE A 155 -15.55 1.24 6.34
N TYR A 156 -14.24 1.31 6.62
CA TYR A 156 -13.27 1.97 5.76
C TYR A 156 -13.22 1.33 4.37
N ILE A 157 -13.16 0.01 4.28
CA ILE A 157 -13.17 -0.73 3.00
C ILE A 157 -14.46 -0.43 2.23
N ALA A 158 -15.61 -0.43 2.91
CA ALA A 158 -16.92 -0.18 2.33
C ALA A 158 -17.08 1.25 1.77
N SER A 159 -16.30 2.25 2.20
CA SER A 159 -16.37 3.61 1.61
C SER A 159 -15.85 3.69 0.17
N PHE A 160 -15.09 2.70 -0.28
CA PHE A 160 -14.50 2.65 -1.62
C PHE A 160 -15.14 1.60 -2.54
N ILE A 161 -16.01 0.74 -2.01
CA ILE A 161 -16.71 -0.30 -2.78
C ILE A 161 -18.05 0.23 -3.30
N LYS A 162 -18.42 -0.15 -4.52
CA LYS A 162 -19.70 0.21 -5.13
C LYS A 162 -20.79 -0.85 -4.87
N ASN A 163 -22.05 -0.45 -5.07
CA ASN A 163 -23.21 -1.32 -5.27
C ASN A 163 -23.55 -2.23 -4.08
N GLU A 164 -24.29 -3.31 -4.34
CA GLU A 164 -24.81 -4.26 -3.35
C GLU A 164 -23.74 -4.85 -2.42
N LYS A 165 -22.51 -5.00 -2.91
CA LYS A 165 -21.39 -5.54 -2.12
C LYS A 165 -21.11 -4.67 -0.89
N ARG A 166 -21.18 -3.35 -1.05
CA ARG A 166 -21.07 -2.39 0.06
C ARG A 166 -22.17 -2.60 1.09
N SER A 167 -23.43 -2.63 0.64
CA SER A 167 -24.59 -2.80 1.53
C SER A 167 -24.53 -4.13 2.28
N TYR A 168 -24.17 -5.21 1.59
CA TYR A 168 -24.01 -6.52 2.23
C TYR A 168 -22.94 -6.50 3.32
N ILE A 169 -21.76 -5.93 3.06
CA ILE A 169 -20.69 -5.84 4.06
C ILE A 169 -21.13 -5.04 5.28
N LEU A 170 -21.75 -3.87 5.07
CA LEU A 170 -22.21 -3.01 6.17
C LEU A 170 -23.30 -3.65 7.02
N ASN A 171 -24.18 -4.45 6.42
CA ASN A 171 -25.24 -5.14 7.15
C ASN A 171 -24.75 -6.39 7.91
N HIS A 172 -23.55 -6.90 7.62
CA HIS A 172 -23.02 -8.15 8.18
C HIS A 172 -21.64 -7.98 8.82
N LEU A 173 -21.30 -6.78 9.31
CA LEU A 173 -19.97 -6.43 9.83
C LEU A 173 -19.44 -7.44 10.87
N ASN A 174 -20.33 -7.97 11.71
CA ASN A 174 -19.96 -8.87 12.81
C ASN A 174 -20.15 -10.35 12.46
N GLU A 175 -20.72 -10.67 11.30
CA GLU A 175 -21.00 -12.05 10.87
C GLU A 175 -20.01 -12.56 9.82
N LEU A 176 -19.33 -11.65 9.12
CA LEU A 176 -18.38 -11.97 8.08
C LEU A 176 -17.11 -12.61 8.66
N LYS A 177 -16.79 -13.82 8.18
CA LYS A 177 -15.48 -14.43 8.41
C LYS A 177 -14.47 -13.78 7.47
N ILE A 178 -13.37 -13.29 8.02
CA ILE A 178 -12.31 -12.66 7.22
C ILE A 178 -11.25 -13.69 6.85
N GLN A 179 -10.93 -13.76 5.57
CA GLN A 179 -9.80 -14.52 5.04
C GLN A 179 -8.94 -13.61 4.15
N PHE A 180 -7.70 -13.99 3.91
CA PHE A 180 -6.79 -13.19 3.08
C PHE A 180 -6.50 -13.86 1.75
N LEU A 181 -6.55 -13.09 0.68
CA LEU A 181 -6.16 -13.52 -0.65
C LEU A 181 -4.65 -13.84 -0.67
N PRO A 182 -4.22 -14.83 -1.46
CA PRO A 182 -2.79 -15.03 -1.69
C PRO A 182 -2.20 -13.77 -2.33
N TYR A 183 -1.10 -13.28 -1.78
CA TYR A 183 -0.41 -12.12 -2.34
C TYR A 183 0.65 -12.61 -3.31
N GLN A 184 0.43 -12.38 -4.59
CA GLN A 184 1.40 -12.74 -5.62
C GLN A 184 2.42 -11.62 -5.74
N TRP A 185 3.67 -11.92 -5.39
CA TRP A 185 4.81 -11.02 -5.51
C TRP A 185 5.46 -11.03 -6.90
N ASN A 186 4.95 -11.87 -7.80
CA ASN A 186 5.48 -11.97 -9.16
C ASN A 186 5.29 -10.64 -9.88
N LEU A 187 6.25 -10.22 -10.71
CA LEU A 187 6.14 -9.04 -11.55
C LEU A 187 4.93 -9.15 -12.50
N ASN A 188 4.37 -8.01 -12.93
CA ASN A 188 3.44 -8.02 -14.07
C ASN A 188 4.15 -8.66 -15.27
N GLU A 189 3.55 -9.68 -15.90
CA GLU A 189 4.12 -10.40 -17.07
C GLU A 189 4.19 -9.54 -18.36
N THR A 190 4.35 -8.22 -18.26
CA THR A 190 4.25 -7.28 -19.39
C THR A 190 5.43 -6.32 -19.48
N LEU A 191 6.65 -6.85 -19.45
CA LEU A 191 7.87 -6.17 -19.88
C LEU A 191 8.74 -7.09 -20.75
N LYS A 192 8.12 -7.73 -21.76
CA LYS A 192 8.84 -8.29 -22.91
C LYS A 192 8.30 -7.66 -24.18
#